data_AF-A0A2M7CQ03-F1
#
_entry.id   AF-A0A2M7CQ03-F1
#
_cell.length_a   1.000
_cell.length_b   1.000
_cell.length_c   1.000
_cell.angle_alpha   90.00
_cell.angle_beta   90.00
_cell.angle_gamma   90.00
#
_symmetry.space_group_name_H-M   'P 1'
#
loop_
_entity.id
_entity.type
_entity.pdbx_description
1 polymer ?
#
loop_
_entity_poly.entity_id
_entity_poly.type
_entity_poly.pdbx_seq_one_letter_code
_entity_poly.pdbx_strand_id
1 'polypeptide(L)'
;LGFKLVYIEADVEKRFQRISVRGENSDDNEKTFEQFKKELEQESETQIRGLKDGADYIINNNGLIKELCNRVDEIIKELCG
;
A
#
# COMPACT_ATOMS: atom_id res chain seq x y z
N LEU A 1 -13.60 12.62 -17.59
CA LEU A 1 -13.18 11.60 -16.61
C LEU A 1 -13.39 12.18 -15.21
N GLY A 2 -14.16 11.49 -14.37
CA GLY A 2 -14.30 11.87 -12.96
C GLY A 2 -13.04 11.53 -12.16
N PHE A 3 -13.06 11.86 -10.87
CA PHE A 3 -12.05 11.38 -9.93
C PHE A 3 -12.04 9.85 -9.89
N LYS A 4 -10.84 9.26 -9.75
CA LYS A 4 -10.61 7.82 -9.60
C LYS A 4 -9.69 7.54 -8.43
N LEU A 5 -10.11 6.68 -7.52
CA LEU A 5 -9.34 6.25 -6.36
C LEU A 5 -8.76 4.85 -6.60
N VAL A 6 -7.43 4.76 -6.61
CA VAL A 6 -6.70 3.48 -6.67
C VAL A 6 -6.13 3.17 -5.29
N TYR A 7 -6.62 2.12 -4.66
CA TYR A 7 -6.14 1.64 -3.36
C TYR A 7 -5.10 0.54 -3.56
N ILE A 8 -3.90 0.74 -3.01
CA ILE A 8 -2.81 -0.24 -3.12
C ILE A 8 -2.59 -0.88 -1.76
N GLU A 9 -2.70 -2.20 -1.70
CA GLU A 9 -2.52 -2.94 -0.45
C GLU A 9 -1.44 -4.01 -0.54
N ALA A 10 -0.86 -4.34 0.60
CA ALA A 10 0.05 -5.46 0.76
C ALA A 10 -0.12 -6.02 2.17
N ASP A 11 0.18 -7.31 2.32
CA ASP A 11 0.13 -8.02 3.58
C ASP A 11 1.04 -7.37 4.60
N VAL A 12 0.60 -7.37 5.86
CA VAL A 12 1.32 -6.76 6.98
C VAL A 12 2.77 -7.25 7.08
N GLU A 13 3.00 -8.55 6.89
CA GLU A 13 4.34 -9.13 6.96
C GLU A 13 5.24 -8.62 5.83
N LYS A 14 4.69 -8.50 4.61
CA LYS A 14 5.41 -7.95 3.46
C LYS A 14 5.72 -6.46 3.64
N ARG A 15 4.79 -5.69 4.21
CA ARG A 15 5.01 -4.28 4.54
C ARG A 15 6.14 -4.13 5.55
N PHE A 16 6.12 -4.92 6.63
CA PHE A 16 7.17 -4.91 7.65
C PHE A 16 8.54 -5.26 7.06
N GLN A 17 8.64 -6.36 6.30
CA GLN A 17 9.88 -6.74 5.62
C GLN A 17 10.42 -5.62 4.72
N ARG A 18 9.55 -4.90 4.01
CA ARG A 18 9.97 -3.81 3.11
C ARG A 18 10.51 -2.61 3.89
N ILE A 19 9.84 -2.16 4.96
CA ILE A 19 10.33 -1.00 5.72
C ILE A 19 11.68 -1.29 6.37
N SER A 20 11.86 -2.50 6.94
CA SER A 20 13.12 -2.90 7.57
C SER A 20 14.28 -3.09 6.59
N VAL A 21 14.00 -3.36 5.31
CA VAL A 21 15.05 -3.50 4.28
C VAL A 21 15.34 -2.18 3.58
N ARG A 22 14.33 -1.35 3.35
CA ARG A 22 14.48 -0.09 2.62
C ARG A 22 15.09 1.01 3.50
N GLY A 23 14.81 1.00 4.80
CA GLY A 23 15.29 2.03 5.73
C GLY A 23 14.87 3.43 5.31
N GLU A 24 13.60 3.61 4.91
CA GLU A 24 13.08 4.90 4.43
C GLU A 24 13.01 5.92 5.57
N ASN A 25 12.76 5.45 6.80
CA ASN A 25 12.84 6.24 8.03
C ASN A 25 14.03 5.83 8.89
N SER A 26 14.53 6.78 9.70
CA SER A 26 15.69 6.59 10.56
C SER A 26 15.51 5.49 11.62
N ASP A 27 14.28 5.17 12.01
CA ASP A 27 13.92 4.18 13.02
C ASP A 27 13.46 2.82 12.43
N ASP A 28 13.33 2.68 11.11
CA ASP A 28 12.79 1.48 10.47
C ASP A 28 13.62 0.21 10.77
N ASN A 29 14.92 0.36 10.96
CA ASN A 29 15.85 -0.74 11.23
C ASN A 29 15.78 -1.25 12.67
N GLU A 30 15.25 -0.44 13.59
CA GLU A 30 15.11 -0.78 15.02
C GLU A 30 13.67 -1.15 15.38
N LYS A 31 12.73 -0.92 14.47
CA LYS A 31 11.30 -1.16 14.65
C LYS A 31 11.00 -2.66 14.76
N THR A 32 10.37 -3.04 15.86
CA THR A 32 9.88 -4.42 16.05
C THR A 32 8.56 -4.64 15.31
N PHE A 33 8.26 -5.89 14.96
CA PHE A 33 7.00 -6.24 14.31
C PHE A 33 5.76 -5.89 15.17
N GLU A 34 5.88 -6.00 16.50
CA GLU A 34 4.80 -5.66 17.42
C GLU A 34 4.57 -4.14 17.50
N GLN A 35 5.64 -3.32 17.47
CA GLN A 35 5.50 -1.87 17.34
C GLN A 35 4.84 -1.50 16.01
N PHE A 36 5.25 -2.13 14.91
CA PHE A 36 4.64 -1.92 13.60
C PHE A 36 3.14 -2.27 13.59
N LYS A 37 2.73 -3.39 14.20
CA LYS A 37 1.30 -3.72 14.35
C LYS A 37 0.53 -2.67 15.13
N LYS A 38 1.12 -2.13 16.21
CA LYS A 38 0.48 -1.08 17.01
C LYS A 38 0.33 0.23 16.23
N GLU A 39 1.31 0.58 15.39
CA GLU A 39 1.21 1.73 14.49
C GLU A 39 0.06 1.58 13.49
N LEU A 40 -0.18 0.37 13.01
CA LEU A 40 -1.28 0.05 12.10
C LEU A 40 -2.69 0.17 12.72
N GLU A 41 -2.78 0.31 14.04
CA GLU A 41 -4.03 0.58 14.77
C GLU A 41 -4.27 2.07 14.98
N GLN A 42 -3.31 2.94 14.60
CA GLN A 42 -3.49 4.38 14.71
C GLN A 42 -4.69 4.84 13.88
N GLU A 43 -5.30 5.94 14.34
CA GLU A 43 -6.51 6.49 13.74
C GLU A 43 -6.32 6.81 12.25
N SER A 44 -5.17 7.38 11.88
CA SER A 44 -4.81 7.69 10.49
C SER A 44 -4.76 6.44 9.60
N GLU A 45 -4.10 5.37 10.04
CA GLU A 45 -4.04 4.10 9.31
C GLU A 45 -5.43 3.45 9.19
N THR A 46 -6.26 3.56 10.24
CA THR A 46 -7.63 3.05 10.23
C THR A 46 -8.52 3.82 9.24
N GLN A 47 -8.41 5.15 9.22
CA GLN A 47 -9.12 6.00 8.24
C GLN A 47 -8.70 5.68 6.81
N ILE A 48 -7.39 5.49 6.57
CA ILE A 48 -6.86 5.07 5.26
C ILE A 48 -7.46 3.73 4.84
N ARG A 49 -7.52 2.74 5.73
CA ARG A 49 -8.14 1.43 5.43
C ARG A 49 -9.61 1.57 5.04
N GLY A 50 -10.34 2.50 5.65
CA GLY A 50 -11.73 2.79 5.30
C GLY A 50 -11.90 3.32 3.86
N LEU A 51 -10.87 3.93 3.27
CA LEU A 51 -10.93 4.38 1.87
C LEU A 51 -11.04 3.22 0.86
N LYS A 52 -10.66 2.00 1.26
CA LYS A 52 -10.73 0.81 0.40
C LYS A 52 -12.14 0.57 -0.13
N ASP A 53 -13.16 0.78 0.70
CA ASP A 53 -14.56 0.54 0.35
C ASP A 53 -15.07 1.48 -0.76
N GLY A 54 -14.45 2.66 -0.88
CA GLY A 54 -14.76 3.66 -1.91
C GLY A 54 -13.81 3.64 -3.11
N ALA A 55 -12.87 2.69 -3.17
CA ALA A 55 -11.87 2.66 -4.23
C ALA A 55 -12.46 2.14 -5.55
N ASP A 56 -12.16 2.82 -6.66
CA ASP A 56 -12.50 2.35 -8.00
C ASP A 56 -11.66 1.13 -8.41
N TYR A 57 -10.42 1.06 -7.92
CA TYR A 57 -9.49 -0.02 -8.19
C TYR A 57 -8.74 -0.42 -6.93
N ILE A 58 -8.51 -1.73 -6.76
CA ILE A 58 -7.70 -2.29 -5.67
C ILE A 58 -6.55 -3.09 -6.28
N ILE A 59 -5.32 -2.74 -5.92
CA ILE A 59 -4.12 -3.44 -6.37
C ILE A 59 -3.50 -4.18 -5.18
N ASN A 60 -3.36 -5.50 -5.30
CA ASN A 60 -2.52 -6.28 -4.41
C ASN A 60 -1.04 -6.17 -4.82
N ASN A 61 -0.22 -5.64 -3.93
CA ASN A 61 1.22 -5.38 -4.10
C ASN A 61 2.08 -6.34 -3.25
N ASN A 62 1.65 -7.59 -3.09
CA ASN A 62 2.47 -8.62 -2.42
C ASN A 62 3.61 -9.15 -3.31
N GLY A 63 3.48 -8.95 -4.62
CA GLY A 63 4.41 -9.45 -5.64
C GLY A 63 5.56 -8.49 -5.96
N LEU A 64 5.99 -8.54 -7.22
CA LEU A 64 7.15 -7.79 -7.71
C LEU A 64 6.76 -6.36 -8.12
N ILE A 65 7.73 -5.43 -8.04
CA ILE A 65 7.52 -4.04 -8.49
C ILE A 65 7.02 -3.96 -9.94
N LYS A 66 7.49 -4.87 -10.81
CA LYS A 66 7.05 -4.95 -12.21
C LYS A 66 5.55 -5.26 -12.33
N GLU A 67 5.02 -6.10 -11.45
CA GLU A 67 3.59 -6.45 -11.44
C GLU A 67 2.76 -5.25 -11.01
N LEU A 68 3.21 -4.50 -9.99
CA LEU A 68 2.58 -3.24 -9.60
C LEU A 68 2.56 -2.24 -10.76
N CYS A 69 3.70 -2.03 -11.43
CA CYS A 69 3.79 -1.11 -12.57
C CYS A 69 2.83 -1.53 -13.71
N ASN A 70 2.81 -2.81 -14.06
CA ASN A 70 1.91 -3.33 -15.10
C ASN A 70 0.43 -3.07 -14.76
N ARG A 71 0.03 -3.30 -13.50
CA ARG A 71 -1.36 -3.03 -13.05
C ARG A 71 -1.73 -1.56 -13.12
N VAL A 72 -0.81 -0.66 -12.77
CA VAL A 72 -1.03 0.78 -12.90
C VAL A 72 -1.17 1.17 -14.38
N ASP A 73 -0.32 0.63 -15.25
CA ASP A 73 -0.39 0.89 -16.69
C ASP A 73 -1.71 0.40 -17.31
N GLU A 74 -2.22 -0.76 -16.86
CA GLU A 74 -3.53 -1.29 -17.27
C GLU A 74 -4.66 -0.30 -16.92
N ILE A 75 -4.69 0.20 -15.68
CA ILE A 75 -5.71 1.15 -15.21
C ILE A 75 -5.63 2.45 -16.00
N ILE A 76 -4.42 2.99 -16.22
CA ILE A 76 -4.24 4.23 -16.98
C ILE A 76 -4.72 4.06 -18.43
N LYS A 77 -4.42 2.92 -19.07
CA LYS A 77 -4.89 2.62 -20.42
C LYS A 77 -6.41 2.48 -20.50
N GLU A 78 -7.04 1.86 -19.50
CA GLU A 78 -8.50 1.76 -19.41
C GLU A 78 -9.17 3.13 -19.29
N LEU A 79 -8.55 4.06 -18.56
CA LEU A 79 -9.11 5.39 -18.33
C LEU A 79 -8.84 6.39 -19.47
N CYS A 80 -7.73 6.24 -20.18
CA CYS A 80 -7.27 7.20 -21.20
C CYS A 80 -7.42 6.69 -22.65
N GLY A 81 -7.80 5.42 -22.83
CA GLY A 81 -8.12 4.83 -24.14
C GLY A 81 -9.54 5.13 -24.59
#